data_AF-A0A183IHG0-F1
#
_entry.id   AF-A0A183IHG0-F1
#
_cell.length_a   1.000
_cell.length_b   1.000
_cell.length_c   1.000
_cell.angle_alpha   90.00
_cell.angle_beta   90.00
_cell.angle_gamma   90.00
#
_symmetry.space_group_name_H-M   'P 1'
#
loop_
_entity.id
_entity.type
_entity.pdbx_description
1 polymer ?
#
loop_
_entity_poly.entity_id
_entity_poly.type
_entity_poly.pdbx_seq_one_letter_code
_entity_poly.pdbx_strand_id
1 'polypeptide(L)'
;MYTQSKFCDEEKAGRDAVSGVDAWENTPDGSDFLSHFSLREKELLSVSMKKLEQLEEDNAVKIFIRLFQENPAYKSLFPKLRFMGDADIVNSTALVAHTQLILKMIKTFINGFQNESTCAVVLKRAETAHRKFDIKPSQVSTLFPILMEILDISHNETQAAWKKLFETFSIRIEKMKLYSM
;
A
#
# COMPACT_ATOMS: atom_id res chain seq x y z
N MET A 1 30.99 -9.52 -6.65
CA MET A 1 30.37 -9.16 -7.95
C MET A 1 29.00 -9.82 -8.01
N TYR A 2 27.94 -9.08 -7.70
CA TYR A 2 26.54 -9.53 -7.78
C TYR A 2 26.04 -9.27 -9.20
N THR A 3 25.75 -10.31 -9.97
CA THR A 3 25.44 -10.17 -11.40
C THR A 3 24.00 -9.74 -11.65
N GLN A 4 23.86 -8.89 -12.67
CA GLN A 4 22.67 -8.28 -13.27
C GLN A 4 21.56 -9.26 -13.69
N SER A 5 21.81 -10.58 -13.61
CA SER A 5 20.91 -11.65 -14.05
C SER A 5 19.63 -11.78 -13.20
N LYS A 6 19.71 -11.55 -11.89
CA LYS A 6 18.53 -11.67 -11.00
C LYS A 6 17.52 -10.54 -11.15
N PHE A 7 17.91 -9.42 -11.77
CA PHE A 7 17.04 -8.27 -11.95
C PHE A 7 15.98 -8.52 -13.05
N CYS A 8 16.37 -9.22 -14.14
CA CYS A 8 15.44 -9.60 -15.20
C CYS A 8 14.42 -10.66 -14.73
N ASP A 9 14.82 -11.59 -13.86
CA ASP A 9 13.95 -12.70 -13.44
C ASP A 9 12.81 -12.22 -12.52
N GLU A 10 13.03 -11.22 -11.67
CA GLU A 10 11.98 -10.65 -10.80
C GLU A 10 11.00 -9.77 -11.60
N GLU A 11 11.47 -9.04 -12.61
CA GLU A 11 10.62 -8.23 -13.50
C GLU A 11 9.80 -9.11 -14.45
N LYS A 12 10.34 -10.26 -14.85
CA LYS A 12 9.68 -11.26 -15.68
C LYS A 12 8.62 -12.04 -14.90
N ALA A 13 8.88 -12.40 -13.64
CA ALA A 13 7.87 -13.00 -12.75
C ALA A 13 6.66 -12.04 -12.51
N GLY A 14 6.89 -10.72 -12.53
CA GLY A 14 5.83 -9.72 -12.46
C GLY A 14 5.02 -9.57 -13.76
N ARG A 15 5.61 -9.87 -14.92
CA ARG A 15 4.97 -9.85 -16.25
C ARG A 15 4.24 -11.15 -16.59
N ASP A 16 4.80 -12.31 -16.22
CA ASP A 16 4.21 -13.61 -16.56
C ASP A 16 2.99 -13.95 -15.67
N ALA A 17 2.82 -13.26 -14.53
CA ALA A 17 1.60 -13.33 -13.72
C ALA A 17 0.37 -12.64 -14.38
N VAL A 18 0.53 -12.03 -15.55
CA VAL A 18 -0.53 -11.32 -16.30
C VAL A 18 -1.36 -12.27 -17.17
N SER A 19 -0.96 -13.53 -17.37
CA SER A 19 -1.67 -14.47 -18.26
C SER A 19 -2.84 -15.24 -17.61
N GLY A 20 -3.12 -15.04 -16.32
CA GLY A 20 -4.20 -15.70 -15.58
C GLY A 20 -5.51 -14.91 -15.53
N VAL A 21 -5.88 -14.20 -16.60
CA VAL A 21 -7.01 -13.25 -16.62
C VAL A 21 -8.37 -13.93 -16.45
N ASP A 22 -8.47 -15.26 -16.59
CA ASP A 22 -9.78 -15.92 -16.76
C ASP A 22 -10.26 -16.73 -15.53
N ALA A 23 -9.53 -16.70 -14.40
CA ALA A 23 -9.84 -17.55 -13.23
C ALA A 23 -10.42 -16.80 -12.00
N TRP A 24 -10.61 -15.48 -12.07
CA TRP A 24 -10.96 -14.66 -10.89
C TRP A 24 -12.35 -14.00 -10.95
N GLU A 25 -13.06 -14.06 -12.08
CA GLU A 25 -14.43 -13.52 -12.22
C GLU A 25 -15.47 -14.25 -11.34
N ASN A 26 -15.14 -15.40 -10.74
CA ASN A 26 -16.10 -16.23 -10.01
C ASN A 26 -15.75 -16.49 -8.53
N THR A 27 -14.98 -15.62 -7.87
CA THR A 27 -14.87 -15.69 -6.39
C THR A 27 -16.03 -14.93 -5.75
N PRO A 28 -16.89 -15.56 -4.92
CA PRO A 28 -18.06 -14.91 -4.32
C PRO A 28 -17.74 -13.74 -3.36
N ASP A 29 -16.45 -13.55 -3.00
CA ASP A 29 -15.99 -12.60 -1.97
C ASP A 29 -15.44 -11.26 -2.52
N GLY A 30 -15.33 -11.13 -3.84
CA GLY A 30 -14.87 -9.90 -4.50
C GLY A 30 -15.93 -8.81 -4.64
N SER A 31 -17.16 -9.07 -4.18
CA SER A 31 -18.29 -8.14 -4.30
C SER A 31 -18.19 -7.01 -3.27
N ASP A 32 -17.73 -5.88 -3.79
CA ASP A 32 -17.76 -4.51 -3.26
C ASP A 32 -17.22 -4.30 -1.83
N PHE A 33 -15.91 -4.53 -1.64
CA PHE A 33 -15.18 -4.06 -0.45
C PHE A 33 -15.11 -2.53 -0.33
N LEU A 34 -15.70 -1.78 -1.27
CA LEU A 34 -15.81 -0.33 -1.25
C LEU A 34 -17.28 0.13 -1.11
N SER A 35 -18.23 -0.81 -1.00
CA SER A 35 -19.69 -0.58 -0.90
C SER A 35 -20.03 0.23 0.32
N HIS A 36 -19.31 -0.03 1.41
CA HIS A 36 -19.57 0.57 2.71
C HIS A 36 -19.09 2.01 2.81
N PHE A 37 -18.43 2.56 1.78
CA PHE A 37 -18.11 3.99 1.71
C PHE A 37 -19.28 4.79 1.12
N SER A 38 -19.74 5.78 1.88
CA SER A 38 -20.72 6.77 1.42
C SER A 38 -20.15 7.63 0.28
N LEU A 39 -21.04 8.23 -0.52
CA LEU A 39 -20.64 9.16 -1.58
C LEU A 39 -19.76 10.31 -1.04
N ARG A 40 -20.07 10.80 0.17
CA ARG A 40 -19.29 11.84 0.85
C ARG A 40 -17.89 11.38 1.20
N GLU A 41 -17.73 10.18 1.76
CA GLU A 41 -16.41 9.62 2.07
C GLU A 41 -15.58 9.41 0.80
N LYS A 42 -16.21 8.90 -0.28
CA LYS A 42 -15.57 8.73 -1.59
C LYS A 42 -15.10 10.07 -2.17
N GLU A 43 -15.90 11.12 -2.06
CA GLU A 43 -15.55 12.49 -2.46
C GLU A 43 -14.37 13.02 -1.61
N LEU A 44 -14.45 12.93 -0.29
CA LEU A 44 -13.39 13.41 0.62
C LEU A 44 -12.05 12.72 0.35
N LEU A 45 -12.07 11.40 0.14
CA LEU A 45 -10.88 10.63 -0.24
C LEU A 45 -10.35 11.07 -1.60
N SER A 46 -11.21 11.24 -2.60
CA SER A 46 -10.80 11.65 -3.96
C SER A 46 -10.19 13.06 -3.99
N VAL A 47 -10.77 14.01 -3.25
CA VAL A 47 -10.27 15.39 -3.16
C VAL A 47 -8.95 15.43 -2.41
N SER A 48 -8.87 14.78 -1.26
CA SER A 48 -7.65 14.78 -0.43
C SER A 48 -6.51 13.96 -1.05
N MET A 49 -6.81 12.95 -1.87
CA MET A 49 -5.81 12.21 -2.64
C MET A 49 -4.99 13.10 -3.58
N LYS A 50 -5.56 14.20 -4.09
CA LYS A 50 -4.81 15.16 -4.93
C LYS A 50 -3.62 15.77 -4.19
N LYS A 51 -3.69 15.91 -2.86
CA LYS A 51 -2.53 16.32 -2.05
C LYS A 51 -1.41 15.29 -2.09
N LEU A 52 -1.76 14.00 -2.11
CA LEU A 52 -0.79 12.90 -2.22
C LEU A 52 -0.11 12.87 -3.60
N GLU A 53 -0.84 13.23 -4.65
CA GLU A 53 -0.32 13.31 -6.03
C GLU A 53 0.62 14.51 -6.26
N GLN A 54 0.49 15.54 -5.43
CA GLN A 54 1.33 16.75 -5.47
C GLN A 54 2.59 16.64 -4.61
N LEU A 55 2.73 15.58 -3.81
CA LEU A 55 3.95 15.34 -3.05
C LEU A 55 5.11 15.04 -4.00
N GLU A 56 6.14 15.87 -3.95
CA GLU A 56 7.43 15.57 -4.55
C GLU A 56 7.99 14.24 -4.01
N GLU A 57 8.75 13.51 -4.83
CA GLU A 57 9.26 12.18 -4.46
C GLU A 57 10.05 12.20 -3.15
N ASP A 58 10.89 13.23 -2.95
CA ASP A 58 11.67 13.46 -1.73
C ASP A 58 10.79 13.66 -0.50
N ASN A 59 9.58 14.19 -0.66
CA ASN A 59 8.61 14.36 0.42
C ASN A 59 7.80 13.09 0.68
N ALA A 60 7.52 12.30 -0.35
CA ALA A 60 6.82 11.03 -0.20
C ALA A 60 7.65 10.02 0.61
N VAL A 61 8.96 9.97 0.39
CA VAL A 61 9.87 9.08 1.13
C VAL A 61 9.90 9.39 2.62
N LYS A 62 9.65 10.64 3.03
CA LYS A 62 9.58 11.05 4.45
C LYS A 62 8.54 10.26 5.25
N ILE A 63 7.49 9.76 4.61
CA ILE A 63 6.49 8.89 5.25
C ILE A 63 7.17 7.65 5.86
N PHE A 64 8.00 6.96 5.09
CA PHE A 64 8.67 5.74 5.56
C PHE A 64 9.88 6.02 6.43
N ILE A 65 10.61 7.12 6.17
CA ILE A 65 11.68 7.57 7.09
C ILE A 65 11.10 7.80 8.47
N ARG A 66 9.96 8.51 8.57
CA ARG A 66 9.29 8.75 9.84
C ARG A 66 8.80 7.44 10.47
N LEU A 67 8.23 6.54 9.67
CA LEU A 67 7.81 5.21 10.14
C LEU A 67 8.97 4.44 10.79
N PHE A 68 10.17 4.44 10.18
CA PHE A 68 11.33 3.76 10.73
C PHE A 68 11.92 4.47 11.95
N GLN A 69 11.84 5.80 12.03
CA GLN A 69 12.26 6.55 13.21
C GLN A 69 11.36 6.26 14.42
N GLU A 70 10.04 6.23 14.21
CA GLU A 70 9.07 5.97 15.28
C GLU A 70 8.98 4.47 15.62
N ASN A 71 9.27 3.60 14.65
CA ASN A 71 9.19 2.14 14.81
C ASN A 71 10.43 1.46 14.19
N PRO A 72 11.62 1.54 14.82
CA PRO A 72 12.87 1.02 14.24
C PRO A 72 12.82 -0.47 13.85
N ALA A 73 12.06 -1.26 14.61
CA ALA A 73 11.85 -2.68 14.33
C ALA A 73 11.17 -2.92 12.97
N TYR A 74 10.40 -1.96 12.43
CA TYR A 74 9.72 -2.16 11.15
C TYR A 74 10.68 -2.21 9.98
N LYS A 75 11.87 -1.59 10.09
CA LYS A 75 12.90 -1.65 9.05
C LYS A 75 13.28 -3.10 8.68
N SER A 76 13.22 -4.04 9.63
CA SER A 76 13.54 -5.45 9.36
C SER A 76 12.54 -6.15 8.44
N LEU A 77 11.32 -5.60 8.29
CA LEU A 77 10.28 -6.10 7.39
C LEU A 77 10.56 -5.78 5.92
N PHE A 78 11.56 -4.95 5.64
CA PHE A 78 11.92 -4.49 4.29
C PHE A 78 13.25 -5.13 3.89
N PRO A 79 13.27 -6.26 3.16
CA PRO A 79 14.50 -7.02 2.90
C PRO A 79 15.60 -6.23 2.21
N LYS A 80 15.22 -5.28 1.34
CA LYS A 80 16.16 -4.42 0.61
C LYS A 80 16.72 -3.28 1.47
N LEU A 81 16.08 -2.95 2.61
CA LEU A 81 16.45 -1.81 3.46
C LEU A 81 17.03 -2.23 4.81
N ARG A 82 16.78 -3.47 5.27
CA ARG A 82 17.08 -3.92 6.64
C ARG A 82 18.54 -3.83 7.08
N PHE A 83 19.48 -3.81 6.14
CA PHE A 83 20.92 -3.70 6.41
C PHE A 83 21.51 -2.33 6.05
N MET A 84 20.69 -1.41 5.54
CA MET A 84 21.15 -0.06 5.20
C MET A 84 21.19 0.82 6.46
N GLY A 85 22.20 1.69 6.52
CA GLY A 85 22.27 2.75 7.50
C GLY A 85 21.20 3.81 7.23
N ASP A 86 20.78 4.54 8.26
CA ASP A 86 19.65 5.47 8.13
C ASP A 86 19.95 6.61 7.12
N ALA A 87 21.21 7.05 7.02
CA ALA A 87 21.63 8.03 6.02
C ALA A 87 21.53 7.50 4.58
N ASP A 88 21.79 6.21 4.35
CA ASP A 88 21.75 5.59 3.02
C ASP A 88 20.31 5.32 2.56
N ILE A 89 19.41 5.06 3.51
CA ILE A 89 18.01 4.73 3.24
C ILE A 89 17.26 5.90 2.59
N VAL A 90 17.53 7.13 3.05
CA VAL A 90 16.87 8.36 2.58
C VAL A 90 16.95 8.50 1.06
N ASN A 91 18.09 8.12 0.47
CA ASN A 91 18.34 8.24 -0.97
C ASN A 91 18.29 6.89 -1.70
N SER A 92 17.81 5.84 -1.04
CA SER A 92 17.81 4.50 -1.63
C SER A 92 16.71 4.38 -2.70
N THR A 93 17.10 3.94 -3.90
CA THR A 93 16.16 3.64 -4.99
C THR A 93 15.11 2.60 -4.59
N ALA A 94 15.46 1.69 -3.67
CA ALA A 94 14.55 0.71 -3.10
C ALA A 94 13.43 1.36 -2.29
N LEU A 95 13.72 2.39 -1.49
CA LEU A 95 12.71 3.08 -0.71
C LEU A 95 11.83 3.98 -1.57
N VAL A 96 12.42 4.68 -2.53
CA VAL A 96 11.67 5.48 -3.53
C VAL A 96 10.66 4.59 -4.26
N ALA A 97 11.12 3.46 -4.80
CA ALA A 97 10.24 2.53 -5.52
C ALA A 97 9.13 1.95 -4.63
N HIS A 98 9.43 1.63 -3.36
CA HIS A 98 8.40 1.13 -2.44
C HIS A 98 7.37 2.21 -2.10
N THR A 99 7.83 3.45 -1.89
CA THR A 99 6.96 4.60 -1.62
C THR A 99 6.02 4.83 -2.81
N GLN A 100 6.55 4.90 -4.03
CA GLN A 100 5.75 5.05 -5.26
C GLN A 100 4.72 3.93 -5.42
N LEU A 101 5.08 2.68 -5.10
CA LEU A 101 4.17 1.54 -5.15
C LEU A 101 2.98 1.74 -4.19
N ILE A 102 3.23 2.18 -2.96
CA ILE A 102 2.20 2.40 -1.95
C ILE A 102 1.29 3.57 -2.34
N LEU A 103 1.86 4.68 -2.83
CA LEU A 103 1.05 5.81 -3.31
C LEU A 103 0.16 5.42 -4.49
N LYS A 104 0.71 4.68 -5.45
CA LYS A 104 -0.04 4.15 -6.60
C LYS A 104 -1.14 3.20 -6.14
N MET A 105 -0.86 2.34 -5.17
CA MET A 105 -1.84 1.41 -4.61
C MET A 105 -3.01 2.17 -3.97
N ILE A 106 -2.73 3.15 -3.10
CA ILE A 106 -3.75 4.00 -2.47
C ILE A 106 -4.58 4.72 -3.54
N LYS A 107 -3.93 5.27 -4.57
CA LYS A 107 -4.60 5.91 -5.71
C LYS A 107 -5.55 4.95 -6.42
N THR A 108 -5.07 3.73 -6.72
CA THR A 108 -5.90 2.71 -7.36
C THR A 108 -7.10 2.35 -6.50
N PHE A 109 -6.94 2.29 -5.17
CA PHE A 109 -8.07 2.04 -4.27
C PHE A 109 -9.14 3.11 -4.33
N ILE A 110 -8.72 4.37 -4.24
CA ILE A 110 -9.64 5.51 -4.28
C ILE A 110 -10.30 5.61 -5.68
N ASN A 111 -9.56 5.36 -6.75
CA ASN A 111 -10.13 5.33 -8.10
C ASN A 111 -11.04 4.12 -8.33
N GLY A 112 -10.81 3.02 -7.62
CA GLY A 112 -11.61 1.81 -7.73
C GLY A 112 -13.03 1.96 -7.19
N PHE A 113 -13.36 3.08 -6.52
CA PHE A 113 -14.76 3.49 -6.30
C PHE A 113 -15.57 3.58 -7.59
N GLN A 114 -14.92 3.70 -8.74
CA GLN A 114 -15.54 3.75 -10.07
C GLN A 114 -15.26 2.49 -10.91
N ASN A 115 -14.31 1.63 -10.49
CA ASN A 115 -13.88 0.45 -11.24
C ASN A 115 -13.32 -0.65 -10.30
N GLU A 116 -14.18 -1.56 -9.87
CA GLU A 116 -13.87 -2.58 -8.87
C GLU A 116 -12.82 -3.61 -9.32
N SER A 117 -12.77 -3.96 -10.61
CA SER A 117 -11.88 -5.02 -11.11
C SER A 117 -10.40 -4.66 -10.98
N THR A 118 -10.06 -3.38 -11.18
CA THR A 118 -8.68 -2.88 -11.05
C THR A 118 -8.21 -2.91 -9.58
N CYS A 119 -9.15 -2.72 -8.66
CA CYS A 119 -8.92 -2.74 -7.22
C CYS A 119 -8.56 -4.14 -6.70
N ALA A 120 -9.28 -5.16 -7.16
CA ALA A 120 -9.06 -6.54 -6.72
C ALA A 120 -7.63 -7.03 -7.01
N VAL A 121 -7.10 -6.72 -8.19
CA VAL A 121 -5.74 -7.13 -8.60
C VAL A 121 -4.67 -6.50 -7.72
N VAL A 122 -4.79 -5.20 -7.45
CA VAL A 122 -3.84 -4.47 -6.61
C VAL A 122 -3.89 -4.96 -5.16
N LEU A 123 -5.10 -5.18 -4.64
CA LEU A 123 -5.33 -5.71 -3.30
C LEU A 123 -4.69 -7.09 -3.14
N LYS A 124 -4.88 -8.00 -4.09
CA LYS A 124 -4.28 -9.34 -4.04
C LYS A 124 -2.76 -9.32 -3.99
N ARG A 125 -2.12 -8.42 -4.75
CA ARG A 125 -0.67 -8.23 -4.73
C ARG A 125 -0.20 -7.73 -3.36
N ALA A 126 -0.90 -6.74 -2.81
CA ALA A 126 -0.61 -6.21 -1.49
C ALA A 126 -0.76 -7.26 -0.40
N GLU A 127 -1.88 -8.00 -0.37
CA GLU A 127 -2.13 -9.11 0.54
C GLU A 127 -1.02 -10.16 0.49
N THR A 128 -0.60 -10.57 -0.71
CA THR A 128 0.44 -11.59 -0.92
C THR A 128 1.78 -11.14 -0.33
N ALA A 129 2.16 -9.89 -0.57
CA ALA A 129 3.38 -9.32 0.00
C ALA A 129 3.31 -9.21 1.53
N HIS A 130 2.19 -8.71 2.07
CA HIS A 130 2.02 -8.55 3.52
C HIS A 130 2.00 -9.90 4.24
N ARG A 131 1.44 -10.96 3.62
CA ARG A 131 1.53 -12.32 4.14
C ARG A 131 2.95 -12.87 4.13
N LYS A 132 3.66 -12.72 3.01
CA LYS A 132 5.03 -13.22 2.85
C LYS A 132 5.98 -12.70 3.93
N PHE A 133 5.78 -11.45 4.37
CA PHE A 133 6.61 -10.80 5.39
C PHE A 133 5.96 -10.77 6.78
N ASP A 134 4.88 -11.52 6.98
CA ASP A 134 4.08 -11.56 8.22
C ASP A 134 3.76 -10.17 8.81
N ILE A 135 3.38 -9.24 7.93
CA ILE A 135 2.97 -7.91 8.35
C ILE A 135 1.62 -8.03 9.07
N LYS A 136 1.53 -7.41 10.24
CA LYS A 136 0.33 -7.39 11.08
C LYS A 136 -0.57 -6.21 10.71
N PRO A 137 -1.90 -6.34 10.83
CA PRO A 137 -2.84 -5.24 10.61
C PRO A 137 -2.49 -3.96 11.40
N SER A 138 -2.00 -4.11 12.63
CA SER A 138 -1.56 -2.99 13.47
C SER A 138 -0.36 -2.24 12.90
N GLN A 139 0.56 -2.93 12.20
CA GLN A 139 1.74 -2.32 11.58
C GLN A 139 1.37 -1.50 10.35
N VAL A 140 0.38 -1.96 9.59
CA VAL A 140 -0.20 -1.20 8.48
C VAL A 140 -0.91 0.06 9.00
N SER A 141 -1.66 -0.08 10.10
CA SER A 141 -2.38 1.02 10.74
C SER A 141 -1.44 2.10 11.31
N THR A 142 -0.17 1.78 11.62
CA THR A 142 0.83 2.78 12.05
C THR A 142 1.15 3.81 10.96
N LEU A 143 0.96 3.48 9.69
CA LEU A 143 1.22 4.39 8.57
C LEU A 143 0.20 5.54 8.50
N PHE A 144 -1.03 5.29 8.95
CA PHE A 144 -2.15 6.24 8.87
C PHE A 144 -1.86 7.61 9.52
N PRO A 145 -1.49 7.71 10.81
CA PRO A 145 -1.27 9.02 11.44
C PRO A 145 -0.13 9.80 10.77
N ILE A 146 0.94 9.12 10.38
CA ILE A 146 2.09 9.72 9.67
C ILE A 146 1.64 10.32 8.32
N LEU A 147 0.80 9.59 7.58
CA LEU A 147 0.28 10.06 6.30
C LEU A 147 -0.62 11.29 6.48
N MET A 148 -1.49 11.30 7.49
CA MET A 148 -2.38 12.45 7.75
C MET A 148 -1.59 13.72 8.11
N GLU A 149 -0.53 13.57 8.88
CA GLU A 149 0.36 14.69 9.26
C GLU A 149 1.11 15.23 8.04
N ILE A 150 1.76 14.36 7.26
CA ILE A 150 2.55 14.78 6.09
C ILE A 150 1.67 15.43 5.01
N LEU A 151 0.42 14.97 4.86
CA LEU A 151 -0.53 15.55 3.92
C LEU A 151 -1.24 16.81 4.44
N ASP A 152 -0.97 17.21 5.69
CA ASP A 152 -1.69 18.29 6.38
C ASP A 152 -3.22 18.11 6.22
N ILE A 153 -3.71 16.91 6.53
CA ILE A 153 -5.14 16.60 6.55
C ILE A 153 -5.60 16.75 8.00
N SER A 154 -6.16 17.91 8.32
CA SER A 154 -6.67 18.25 9.66
C SER A 154 -8.19 18.16 9.78
N HIS A 155 -8.92 18.09 8.67
CA HIS A 155 -10.38 18.03 8.68
C HIS A 155 -10.88 16.67 9.18
N ASN A 156 -11.66 16.67 10.26
CA ASN A 156 -12.09 15.45 10.98
C ASN A 156 -12.81 14.43 10.08
N GLU A 157 -13.73 14.86 9.22
CA GLU A 157 -14.43 13.92 8.32
C GLU A 157 -13.47 13.28 7.31
N THR A 158 -12.48 14.03 6.85
CA THR A 158 -11.48 13.55 5.89
C THR A 158 -10.59 12.52 6.56
N GLN A 159 -10.11 12.80 7.77
CA GLN A 159 -9.34 11.83 8.56
C GLN A 159 -10.16 10.57 8.86
N ALA A 160 -11.45 10.69 9.18
CA ALA A 160 -12.33 9.55 9.42
C ALA A 160 -12.47 8.67 8.17
N ALA A 161 -12.64 9.28 6.99
CA ALA A 161 -12.71 8.54 5.72
C ALA A 161 -11.40 7.81 5.41
N TRP A 162 -10.24 8.46 5.62
CA TRP A 162 -8.93 7.81 5.48
C TRP A 162 -8.71 6.69 6.48
N LYS A 163 -9.09 6.89 7.75
CA LYS A 163 -9.01 5.85 8.78
C LYS A 163 -9.81 4.62 8.37
N LYS A 164 -11.05 4.82 7.91
CA LYS A 164 -11.91 3.75 7.40
C LYS A 164 -11.29 3.01 6.21
N LEU A 165 -10.60 3.72 5.31
CA LEU A 165 -9.85 3.10 4.20
C LEU A 165 -8.72 2.19 4.70
N PHE A 166 -7.90 2.67 5.64
CA PHE A 166 -6.81 1.88 6.23
C PHE A 166 -7.31 0.68 7.06
N GLU A 167 -8.41 0.84 7.81
CA GLU A 167 -9.04 -0.24 8.55
C GLU A 167 -9.60 -1.32 7.62
N THR A 168 -10.28 -0.90 6.53
CA THR A 168 -10.79 -1.82 5.50
C THR A 168 -9.66 -2.66 4.91
N PHE A 169 -8.54 -2.02 4.57
CA PHE A 169 -7.37 -2.71 4.04
C PHE A 169 -6.72 -3.65 5.06
N SER A 170 -6.62 -3.22 6.33
CA SER A 170 -6.08 -4.01 7.42
C SER A 170 -6.90 -5.28 7.69
N ILE A 171 -8.23 -5.16 7.72
CA ILE A 171 -9.16 -6.29 7.86
C ILE A 171 -9.01 -7.27 6.69
N ARG A 172 -8.80 -6.75 5.47
CA ARG A 172 -8.63 -7.62 4.30
C ARG A 172 -7.35 -8.44 4.37
N ILE A 173 -6.23 -7.82 4.75
CA ILE A 173 -4.97 -8.54 4.99
C ILE A 173 -5.16 -9.65 6.03
N GLU A 174 -5.92 -9.37 7.10
CA GLU A 174 -6.18 -10.33 8.17
C GLU A 174 -7.05 -11.51 7.74
N LYS A 175 -8.21 -11.25 7.11
CA LYS A 175 -9.14 -12.29 6.66
C LYS A 175 -8.46 -13.32 5.74
N MET A 176 -7.51 -12.88 4.93
CA MET A 176 -6.78 -13.75 4.01
C MET A 176 -5.71 -14.61 4.69
N LYS A 177 -5.28 -14.33 5.93
CA LYS A 177 -4.43 -15.25 6.71
C LYS A 177 -5.23 -16.49 7.16
N LEU A 178 -6.54 -16.34 7.38
CA LEU A 178 -7.42 -17.39 7.91
C LEU A 178 -7.84 -18.44 6.86
N TYR A 179 -7.90 -18.08 5.58
CA TYR A 179 -8.28 -18.99 4.48
C TYR A 179 -7.10 -19.79 3.87
N SER A 180 -5.91 -19.70 4.46
CA SER A 180 -4.71 -20.43 4.00
C SER A 180 -4.22 -21.50 4.98
N MET A 181 -5.06 -21.88 5.95
CA MET A 181 -4.94 -23.11 6.73
C MET A 181 -5.88 -24.17 6.17
#